data_AF-A0A109RDT2-F1
#
_entry.id   AF-A0A109RDT2-F1
#
_cell.length_a   1.000
_cell.length_b   1.000
_cell.length_c   1.000
_cell.angle_alpha   90.00
_cell.angle_beta   90.00
_cell.angle_gamma   90.00
#
_symmetry.space_group_name_H-M   'P 1'
#
loop_
_entity.id
_entity.type
_entity.pdbx_description
1 polymer ?
#
loop_
_entity_poly.entity_id
_entity_poly.type
_entity_poly.pdbx_seq_one_letter_code
_entity_poly.pdbx_strand_id
1 'polypeptide(L)'
;MYNVFLLDDYEFINLNDPAVDYPRILSGQMNSESDKIDSFTFTINQENPGYDRLNTFTTQVFVMSYYDGQYIFYGRVINVEEKQDADGIGVEKAVTCESNKGFLHDSCVYTFNTGTTITGTPKEVLSKLLDSHNMQVNTVPTSNEFSAGWWKNFFVGQIDDDVANIVKSVKETKKQTKHKTLSVGDSARIKSSAVYFSPSHHPSGLRIADFAKERVNRVEAYDEPRNAYFLSYQGVKIGWIKGEDIYETETVITTQSGNKIISESRQVSLEVSLEMDTFEAISKLCEICNCRFTTSYIDGYLKVNLIGQSHGDFNQTEVTVGDNLISMSRLNKVNDVYSIIIPIGRYQKEEKEGEGE
;
A
#
# COMPACT_ATOMS: atom_id res chain seq x y z
N MET A 1 1.84 22.28 -15.89
CA MET A 1 2.71 22.20 -17.08
C MET A 1 3.50 20.90 -17.03
N TYR A 2 3.85 20.33 -18.17
CA TYR A 2 4.55 19.05 -18.22
C TYR A 2 5.61 19.04 -19.33
N ASN A 3 6.68 18.29 -19.11
CA ASN A 3 7.64 17.95 -20.14
C ASN A 3 7.22 16.64 -20.81
N VAL A 4 7.42 16.54 -22.13
CA VAL A 4 7.23 15.28 -22.87
C VAL A 4 8.55 14.90 -23.50
N PHE A 5 9.02 13.69 -23.23
CA PHE A 5 10.23 13.14 -23.80
C PHE A 5 9.92 11.87 -24.59
N LEU A 6 10.63 11.72 -25.70
CA LEU A 6 10.68 10.52 -26.50
C LEU A 6 12.02 9.84 -26.24
N LEU A 7 12.01 8.53 -26.02
CA LEU A 7 13.22 7.73 -25.96
C LEU A 7 13.21 6.76 -27.14
N ASP A 8 14.17 6.97 -28.03
CA ASP A 8 14.40 6.21 -29.25
C ASP A 8 15.90 5.95 -29.37
N ASP A 9 16.29 4.68 -29.51
CA ASP A 9 17.69 4.22 -29.57
C ASP A 9 18.64 4.94 -28.59
N TYR A 10 18.23 5.01 -27.32
CA TYR A 10 19.00 5.60 -26.20
C TYR A 10 19.15 7.13 -26.22
N GLU A 11 18.52 7.82 -27.17
CA GLU A 11 18.47 9.27 -27.21
C GLU A 11 17.17 9.78 -26.57
N PHE A 12 17.31 10.61 -25.52
CA PHE A 12 16.19 11.36 -24.98
C PHE A 12 15.96 12.62 -25.80
N ILE A 13 14.80 12.72 -26.41
CA ILE A 13 14.40 13.81 -27.26
C ILE A 13 13.27 14.56 -26.59
N ASN A 14 13.51 15.84 -26.33
CA ASN A 14 12.48 16.69 -25.77
C ASN A 14 11.45 17.03 -26.86
N LEU A 15 10.19 16.64 -26.65
CA LEU A 15 9.08 16.95 -27.55
C LEU A 15 8.30 18.19 -27.09
N ASN A 16 8.34 18.50 -25.80
CA ASN A 16 7.61 19.61 -25.22
C ASN A 16 8.32 20.11 -23.96
N ASP A 17 8.74 21.37 -23.98
CA ASP A 17 9.28 22.08 -22.83
C ASP A 17 8.48 23.36 -22.60
N PRO A 18 7.77 23.50 -21.46
CA PRO A 18 6.95 24.67 -21.20
C PRO A 18 7.78 25.93 -20.88
N ALA A 19 9.11 25.83 -20.70
CA ALA A 19 9.99 26.96 -20.43
C ALA A 19 10.47 27.69 -21.69
N VAL A 20 10.31 27.08 -22.87
CA VAL A 20 10.77 27.62 -24.15
C VAL A 20 9.66 27.56 -25.20
N ASP A 21 9.78 28.35 -26.25
CA ASP A 21 8.78 28.35 -27.34
C ASP A 21 8.82 27.07 -28.20
N TYR A 22 9.96 26.38 -28.19
CA TYR A 22 10.22 25.17 -28.98
C TYR A 22 11.29 24.30 -28.30
N PRO A 23 11.15 22.96 -28.27
CA PRO A 23 10.13 22.14 -28.92
C PRO A 23 8.80 22.13 -28.17
N ARG A 24 7.68 21.99 -28.91
CA ARG A 24 6.32 22.04 -28.36
C ARG A 24 5.40 21.01 -29.02
N ILE A 25 4.48 20.44 -28.23
CA ILE A 25 3.34 19.67 -28.75
C ILE A 25 2.15 20.61 -28.99
N LEU A 26 1.36 20.34 -30.03
CA LEU A 26 0.20 21.16 -30.39
C LEU A 26 -1.00 20.88 -29.48
N SER A 27 -1.15 19.63 -29.05
CA SER A 27 -2.14 19.22 -28.07
C SER A 27 -1.65 18.00 -27.30
N GLY A 28 -2.17 17.80 -26.09
CA GLY A 28 -1.86 16.64 -25.25
C GLY A 28 -3.03 16.33 -24.32
N GLN A 29 -3.47 15.07 -24.28
CA GLN A 29 -4.56 14.60 -23.44
C GLN A 29 -4.18 13.26 -22.80
N MET A 30 -4.45 13.14 -21.50
CA MET A 30 -4.27 11.90 -20.75
C MET A 30 -5.64 11.36 -20.34
N ASN A 31 -5.85 10.06 -20.56
CA ASN A 31 -7.04 9.34 -20.13
C ASN A 31 -6.58 8.20 -19.22
N SER A 32 -6.97 8.28 -17.95
CA SER A 32 -6.66 7.25 -16.94
C SER A 32 -7.94 6.66 -16.38
N GLU A 33 -7.98 5.34 -16.29
CA GLU A 33 -9.09 4.59 -15.67
C GLU A 33 -8.49 3.56 -14.71
N SER A 34 -9.10 3.36 -13.54
CA SER A 34 -8.53 2.55 -12.44
C SER A 34 -8.06 1.16 -12.88
N ASP A 35 -8.86 0.51 -13.73
CA ASP A 35 -8.72 -0.89 -14.10
C ASP A 35 -8.44 -1.09 -15.59
N LYS A 36 -8.01 -0.03 -16.29
CA LYS A 36 -7.58 -0.12 -17.69
C LYS A 36 -6.15 0.37 -17.88
N ILE A 37 -5.65 0.18 -19.10
CA ILE A 37 -4.40 0.74 -19.57
C ILE A 37 -4.64 2.23 -19.82
N ASP A 38 -3.89 3.07 -19.12
CA ASP A 38 -3.95 4.51 -19.33
C ASP A 38 -3.43 4.87 -20.71
N SER A 39 -3.99 5.92 -21.32
CA SER A 39 -3.60 6.41 -22.64
C SER A 39 -3.17 7.86 -22.59
N PHE A 40 -2.15 8.20 -23.37
CA PHE A 40 -1.73 9.56 -23.63
C PHE A 40 -1.77 9.81 -25.13
N THR A 41 -2.50 10.83 -25.56
CA THR A 41 -2.55 11.27 -26.95
C THR A 41 -1.93 12.65 -27.08
N PHE A 42 -1.18 12.87 -28.15
CA PHE A 42 -0.60 14.18 -28.44
C PHE A 42 -0.45 14.41 -29.94
N THR A 43 -0.29 15.68 -30.32
CA THR A 43 -0.06 16.07 -31.71
C THR A 43 1.24 16.84 -31.86
N ILE A 44 2.04 16.53 -32.88
CA ILE A 44 3.26 17.26 -33.24
C ILE A 44 3.28 17.61 -34.74
N ASN A 45 3.93 18.71 -35.09
CA ASN A 45 4.20 19.12 -36.46
C ASN A 45 5.60 18.68 -36.93
N GLN A 46 5.88 18.88 -38.22
CA GLN A 46 7.17 18.53 -38.86
C GLN A 46 8.38 19.24 -38.26
N GLU A 47 8.19 20.38 -37.59
CA GLU A 47 9.30 21.09 -36.97
C GLU A 47 9.82 20.31 -35.77
N ASN A 48 8.93 19.70 -34.97
CA ASN A 48 9.26 19.00 -33.73
C ASN A 48 10.37 17.93 -33.91
N PRO A 49 11.39 17.87 -33.03
CA PRO A 49 12.56 17.01 -33.24
C PRO A 49 12.25 15.52 -33.18
N GLY A 50 11.11 15.13 -32.59
CA GLY A 50 10.66 13.73 -32.56
C GLY A 50 9.79 13.32 -33.75
N TYR A 51 9.48 14.21 -34.70
CA TYR A 51 8.49 13.94 -35.75
C TYR A 51 8.78 12.67 -36.55
N ASP A 52 10.03 12.44 -36.93
CA ASP A 52 10.44 11.28 -37.73
C ASP A 52 10.92 10.08 -36.90
N ARG A 53 10.78 10.14 -35.57
CA ARG A 53 11.30 9.13 -34.63
C ARG A 53 10.20 8.36 -33.88
N LEU A 54 9.00 8.38 -34.43
CA LEU A 54 7.82 7.71 -33.88
C LEU A 54 7.62 6.34 -34.53
N ASN A 55 8.03 5.30 -33.82
CA ASN A 55 7.85 3.91 -34.20
C ASN A 55 6.85 3.23 -33.26
N THR A 56 5.84 2.59 -33.82
CA THR A 56 4.84 1.87 -33.02
C THR A 56 5.46 0.70 -32.27
N PHE A 57 5.00 0.48 -31.05
CA PHE A 57 5.43 -0.55 -30.10
C PHE A 57 6.89 -0.51 -29.61
N THR A 58 7.74 0.35 -30.17
CA THR A 58 9.16 0.48 -29.79
C THR A 58 9.51 1.83 -29.20
N THR A 59 8.93 2.92 -29.71
CA THR A 59 9.21 4.27 -29.20
C THR A 59 8.55 4.47 -27.83
N GLN A 60 9.38 4.82 -26.85
CA GLN A 60 8.93 5.08 -25.48
C GLN A 60 8.62 6.57 -25.29
N VAL A 61 7.61 6.85 -24.47
CA VAL A 61 7.17 8.21 -24.15
C VAL A 61 7.12 8.39 -22.65
N PHE A 62 7.75 9.47 -22.18
CA PHE A 62 7.75 9.91 -20.79
C PHE A 62 7.07 11.28 -20.68
N VAL A 63 6.13 11.40 -19.75
CA VAL A 63 5.53 12.69 -19.38
C VAL A 63 5.90 12.96 -17.93
N MET A 64 6.53 14.10 -17.69
CA MET A 64 6.99 14.50 -16.37
C MET A 64 6.40 15.84 -15.97
N SER A 65 6.03 15.99 -14.71
CA SER A 65 5.64 17.28 -14.14
C SER A 65 6.80 18.26 -14.26
N TYR A 66 6.53 19.44 -14.81
CA TYR A 66 7.54 20.48 -14.94
C TYR A 66 7.97 21.05 -13.58
N TYR A 67 7.08 21.03 -12.59
CA TYR A 67 7.30 21.72 -11.32
C TYR A 67 8.23 20.96 -10.37
N ASP A 68 8.11 19.65 -10.32
CA ASP A 68 8.81 18.79 -9.36
C ASP A 68 9.52 17.61 -10.02
N GLY A 69 9.46 17.49 -11.35
CA GLY A 69 10.11 16.42 -12.10
C GLY A 69 9.49 15.04 -11.86
N GLN A 70 8.32 14.96 -11.23
CA GLN A 70 7.67 13.66 -10.98
C GLN A 70 7.13 13.05 -12.28
N TYR A 71 7.25 11.73 -12.40
CA TYR A 71 6.67 10.99 -13.52
C TYR A 71 5.14 11.02 -13.45
N ILE A 72 4.52 11.44 -14.54
CA ILE A 72 3.05 11.44 -14.71
C ILE A 72 2.64 10.24 -15.58
N PHE A 73 3.38 9.97 -16.65
CA PHE A 73 3.12 8.87 -17.56
C PHE A 73 4.41 8.29 -18.11
N TYR A 74 4.43 6.98 -18.23
CA TYR A 74 5.47 6.25 -18.94
C TYR A 74 4.81 5.13 -19.75
N GLY A 75 5.13 5.07 -21.03
CA GLY A 75 4.46 4.17 -21.96
C GLY A 75 5.16 4.09 -23.31
N ARG A 76 4.43 3.58 -24.31
CA ARG A 76 4.92 3.46 -25.69
C ARG A 76 3.90 3.96 -26.70
N VAL A 77 4.37 4.34 -27.87
CA VAL A 77 3.53 4.65 -29.03
C VAL A 77 2.84 3.38 -29.51
N ILE A 78 1.52 3.42 -29.73
CA ILE A 78 0.74 2.31 -30.31
C ILE A 78 0.12 2.67 -31.66
N ASN A 79 -0.06 3.95 -31.95
CA ASN A 79 -0.60 4.43 -33.21
C ASN A 79 -0.03 5.80 -33.56
N VAL A 80 0.18 6.04 -34.85
CA VAL A 80 0.59 7.32 -35.41
C VAL A 80 -0.26 7.57 -36.65
N GLU A 81 -1.06 8.63 -36.61
CA GLU A 81 -1.91 9.05 -37.72
C GLU A 81 -1.40 10.37 -38.28
N GLU A 82 -1.11 10.39 -39.58
CA GLU A 82 -0.84 11.64 -40.29
C GLU A 82 -2.16 12.35 -40.60
N LYS A 83 -2.21 13.65 -40.28
CA LYS A 83 -3.36 14.53 -40.51
C LYS A 83 -2.86 15.80 -41.16
N GLN A 84 -3.66 16.36 -42.06
CA GLN A 84 -3.35 17.67 -42.62
C GLN A 84 -3.53 18.74 -41.51
N ASP A 85 -2.62 19.70 -41.46
CA ASP A 85 -2.71 20.80 -40.50
C ASP A 85 -3.95 21.69 -40.77
N ALA A 86 -4.27 22.57 -39.81
CA ALA A 86 -5.45 23.42 -39.89
C ALA A 86 -5.44 24.39 -41.09
N ASP A 87 -4.25 24.78 -41.55
CA ASP A 87 -4.05 25.69 -42.67
C ASP A 87 -4.06 24.98 -44.03
N GLY A 88 -4.02 23.66 -44.03
CA GLY A 88 -4.07 22.84 -45.23
C GLY A 88 -2.74 22.71 -45.97
N ILE A 89 -1.62 23.11 -45.37
CA ILE A 89 -0.31 23.25 -46.04
C ILE A 89 0.65 22.16 -45.57
N GLY A 90 0.67 21.87 -44.28
CA GLY A 90 1.55 20.90 -43.64
C GLY A 90 0.84 19.61 -43.24
N VAL A 91 1.64 18.68 -42.72
CA VAL A 91 1.19 17.42 -42.14
C VAL A 91 1.59 17.39 -40.67
N GLU A 92 0.65 17.06 -39.81
CA GLU A 92 0.81 16.81 -38.38
C GLU A 92 0.69 15.31 -38.09
N LYS A 93 1.32 14.85 -37.01
CA LYS A 93 1.16 13.49 -36.51
C LYS A 93 0.35 13.52 -35.22
N ALA A 94 -0.81 12.86 -35.24
CA ALA A 94 -1.58 12.52 -34.06
C ALA A 94 -1.11 11.17 -33.53
N VAL A 95 -0.54 11.18 -32.32
CA VAL A 95 0.09 10.02 -31.70
C VAL A 95 -0.78 9.53 -30.56
N THR A 96 -0.99 8.22 -30.51
CA THR A 96 -1.62 7.54 -29.37
C THR A 96 -0.59 6.65 -28.70
N CYS A 97 -0.47 6.81 -27.39
CA CYS A 97 0.35 5.99 -26.52
C CYS A 97 -0.50 5.20 -25.54
N GLU A 98 0.01 4.05 -25.14
CA GLU A 98 -0.48 3.28 -24.01
C GLU A 98 0.56 3.28 -22.89
N SER A 99 0.10 3.28 -21.63
CA SER A 99 0.98 3.21 -20.47
C SER A 99 1.74 1.89 -20.38
N ASN A 100 2.77 1.86 -19.55
CA ASN A 100 3.55 0.69 -19.20
C ASN A 100 2.71 -0.55 -18.82
N LYS A 101 1.50 -0.39 -18.28
CA LYS A 101 0.55 -1.51 -18.05
C LYS A 101 0.33 -2.35 -19.30
N GLY A 102 0.30 -1.73 -20.48
CA GLY A 102 0.11 -2.42 -21.77
C GLY A 102 1.24 -3.39 -22.11
N PHE A 103 2.43 -3.21 -21.53
CA PHE A 103 3.56 -4.11 -21.77
C PHE A 103 3.27 -5.53 -21.24
N LEU A 104 2.40 -5.67 -20.23
CA LEU A 104 2.01 -6.97 -19.66
C LEU A 104 1.20 -7.84 -20.65
N HIS A 105 0.70 -7.27 -21.75
CA HIS A 105 0.11 -8.05 -22.86
C HIS A 105 1.15 -8.66 -23.79
N ASP A 106 2.42 -8.25 -23.71
CA ASP A 106 3.48 -8.73 -24.61
C ASP A 106 3.97 -10.15 -24.28
N SER A 107 3.43 -10.80 -23.26
CA SER A 107 3.81 -12.16 -22.84
C SER A 107 2.65 -12.97 -22.30
N CYS A 108 2.72 -14.28 -22.53
CA CYS A 108 1.78 -15.23 -21.96
C CYS A 108 2.30 -15.83 -20.66
N VAL A 109 1.42 -16.30 -19.77
CA VAL A 109 1.86 -17.01 -18.56
C VAL A 109 2.41 -18.37 -18.94
N TYR A 110 3.70 -18.59 -18.66
CA TYR A 110 4.36 -19.87 -18.87
C TYR A 110 4.64 -20.55 -17.52
N THR A 111 3.95 -21.65 -17.22
CA THR A 111 4.28 -22.48 -16.07
C THR A 111 5.35 -23.50 -16.48
N PHE A 112 6.61 -23.22 -16.16
CA PHE A 112 7.69 -24.21 -16.27
C PHE A 112 7.40 -25.35 -15.26
N ASN A 113 6.71 -26.40 -15.71
CA ASN A 113 6.57 -27.69 -15.02
C ASN A 113 5.64 -27.82 -13.78
N THR A 114 4.61 -26.97 -13.58
CA THR A 114 3.73 -27.08 -12.38
C THR A 114 2.23 -27.19 -12.62
N GLY A 115 1.78 -27.46 -13.85
CA GLY A 115 0.36 -27.52 -14.17
C GLY A 115 -0.28 -26.13 -14.36
N THR A 116 -1.61 -26.10 -14.47
CA THR A 116 -2.42 -24.89 -14.74
C THR A 116 -2.70 -24.07 -13.48
N THR A 117 -1.96 -24.27 -12.39
CA THR A 117 -2.22 -23.60 -11.11
C THR A 117 -0.93 -23.12 -10.46
N ILE A 118 -0.90 -21.85 -10.05
CA ILE A 118 0.18 -21.22 -9.29
C ILE A 118 -0.32 -20.98 -7.87
N THR A 119 0.39 -21.53 -6.88
CA THR A 119 0.06 -21.35 -5.46
C THR A 119 1.17 -20.60 -4.71
N GLY A 120 0.77 -19.89 -3.66
CA GLY A 120 1.65 -19.17 -2.74
C GLY A 120 0.97 -17.96 -2.10
N THR A 121 1.75 -17.11 -1.44
CA THR A 121 1.30 -15.77 -1.04
C THR A 121 1.04 -14.88 -2.26
N PRO A 122 0.21 -13.82 -2.15
CA PRO A 122 0.01 -12.87 -3.25
C PRO A 122 1.32 -12.34 -3.84
N LYS A 123 2.32 -12.10 -2.97
CA LYS A 123 3.67 -11.69 -3.36
C LYS A 123 4.39 -12.75 -4.20
N GLU A 124 4.36 -14.01 -3.77
CA GLU A 124 5.02 -15.11 -4.48
C GLU A 124 4.34 -15.43 -5.81
N VAL A 125 3.00 -15.38 -5.87
CA VAL A 125 2.26 -15.58 -7.12
C VAL A 125 2.57 -14.43 -8.09
N LEU A 126 2.52 -13.18 -7.64
CA LEU A 126 2.88 -12.03 -8.48
C LEU A 126 4.33 -12.15 -8.97
N SER A 127 5.28 -12.48 -8.10
CA SER A 127 6.69 -12.67 -8.50
C SER A 127 6.82 -13.67 -9.64
N LYS A 128 6.18 -14.83 -9.53
CA LYS A 128 6.24 -15.88 -10.58
C LYS A 128 5.66 -15.39 -11.92
N LEU A 129 4.57 -14.62 -11.89
CA LEU A 129 3.97 -14.04 -13.09
C LEU A 129 4.93 -13.05 -13.75
N LEU A 130 5.53 -12.15 -12.96
CA LEU A 130 6.47 -11.15 -13.47
C LEU A 130 7.79 -11.78 -13.95
N ASP A 131 8.29 -12.82 -13.28
CA ASP A 131 9.46 -13.57 -13.72
C ASP A 131 9.19 -14.22 -15.09
N SER A 132 8.01 -14.81 -15.28
CA SER A 132 7.59 -15.40 -16.56
C SER A 132 7.49 -14.34 -17.68
N HIS A 133 6.94 -13.17 -17.38
CA HIS A 133 6.88 -12.03 -18.29
C HIS A 133 8.29 -11.56 -18.68
N ASN A 134 9.12 -11.25 -17.68
CA ASN A 134 10.48 -10.76 -17.87
C ASN A 134 11.32 -11.74 -18.69
N MET A 135 11.15 -13.05 -18.52
CA MET A 135 11.85 -14.05 -19.34
C MET A 135 11.50 -14.00 -20.84
N GLN A 136 10.30 -13.54 -21.19
CA GLN A 136 9.84 -13.48 -22.58
C GLN A 136 10.15 -12.13 -23.24
N VAL A 137 10.05 -11.04 -22.49
CA VAL A 137 10.31 -9.69 -23.03
C VAL A 137 11.78 -9.29 -22.94
N ASN A 138 12.56 -9.91 -22.07
CA ASN A 138 14.00 -9.73 -22.01
C ASN A 138 14.65 -10.62 -23.08
N THR A 139 14.86 -10.07 -24.28
CA THR A 139 15.73 -10.74 -25.25
C THR A 139 17.13 -10.81 -24.66
N VAL A 140 17.72 -11.99 -24.58
CA VAL A 140 19.09 -12.15 -24.07
C VAL A 140 20.02 -11.34 -24.98
N PRO A 141 20.76 -10.33 -24.47
CA PRO A 141 21.69 -9.58 -25.30
C PRO A 141 22.86 -10.49 -25.66
N THR A 142 23.01 -10.82 -26.94
CA THR A 142 24.26 -11.40 -27.45
C THR A 142 25.31 -10.29 -27.45
N SER A 143 26.08 -10.21 -26.35
CA SER A 143 27.31 -9.43 -26.17
C SER A 143 27.41 -8.11 -26.96
N ASN A 144 27.19 -6.99 -26.24
CA ASN A 144 27.42 -5.57 -26.62
C ASN A 144 26.23 -4.77 -27.13
N GLU A 145 25.01 -5.28 -27.08
CA GLU A 145 23.79 -4.50 -27.31
C GLU A 145 22.97 -4.48 -26.02
N PHE A 146 22.54 -3.30 -25.56
CA PHE A 146 21.46 -3.23 -24.55
C PHE A 146 20.26 -3.96 -25.16
N SER A 147 19.70 -4.96 -24.45
CA SER A 147 18.68 -5.83 -25.02
C SER A 147 17.41 -5.06 -25.35
N ALA A 148 16.90 -5.29 -26.57
CA ALA A 148 15.57 -4.85 -26.96
C ALA A 148 14.54 -5.42 -25.97
N GLY A 149 13.85 -4.54 -25.23
CA GLY A 149 12.75 -4.90 -24.34
C GLY A 149 13.06 -4.89 -22.84
N TRP A 150 14.28 -4.58 -22.39
CA TRP A 150 14.60 -4.52 -20.95
C TRP A 150 13.73 -3.52 -20.17
N TRP A 151 13.33 -2.45 -20.85
CA TRP A 151 12.43 -1.40 -20.38
C TRP A 151 10.98 -1.87 -20.17
N LYS A 152 10.65 -3.09 -20.60
CA LYS A 152 9.37 -3.74 -20.34
C LYS A 152 9.37 -4.56 -19.05
N ASN A 153 10.53 -4.80 -18.44
CA ASN A 153 10.63 -5.68 -17.27
C ASN A 153 9.97 -5.06 -16.03
N PHE A 154 9.20 -5.89 -15.32
CA PHE A 154 8.53 -5.51 -14.08
C PHE A 154 9.11 -6.22 -12.86
N PHE A 155 9.06 -5.55 -11.71
CA PHE A 155 9.41 -6.08 -10.41
C PHE A 155 8.22 -5.97 -9.46
N VAL A 156 8.25 -6.75 -8.38
CA VAL A 156 7.24 -6.63 -7.33
C VAL A 156 7.44 -5.30 -6.60
N GLY A 157 6.39 -4.50 -6.56
CA GLY A 157 6.31 -3.25 -5.81
C GLY A 157 5.68 -3.42 -4.42
N GLN A 158 4.98 -2.38 -3.98
CA GLN A 158 4.22 -2.39 -2.73
C GLN A 158 3.05 -3.36 -2.83
N ILE A 159 2.83 -4.12 -1.75
CA ILE A 159 1.64 -4.96 -1.58
C ILE A 159 1.03 -4.56 -0.26
N ASP A 160 -0.21 -4.09 -0.28
CA ASP A 160 -0.90 -3.66 0.93
C ASP A 160 -1.12 -4.83 1.91
N ASP A 161 -1.12 -4.51 3.20
CA ASP A 161 -1.22 -5.51 4.27
C ASP A 161 -2.54 -6.29 4.24
N ASP A 162 -3.64 -5.67 3.81
CA ASP A 162 -4.96 -6.31 3.66
C ASP A 162 -5.03 -7.25 2.43
N VAL A 163 -4.17 -7.03 1.44
CA VAL A 163 -3.93 -7.95 0.33
C VAL A 163 -3.06 -9.12 0.79
N ALA A 164 -1.94 -8.80 1.45
CA ALA A 164 -0.92 -9.76 1.85
C ALA A 164 -1.38 -10.70 2.98
N ASN A 165 -2.27 -10.24 3.87
CA ASN A 165 -2.59 -10.96 5.10
C ASN A 165 -4.09 -11.22 5.27
N ILE A 166 -4.41 -12.35 5.89
CA ILE A 166 -5.75 -12.65 6.40
C ILE A 166 -5.87 -12.08 7.81
N VAL A 167 -6.79 -11.15 8.01
CA VAL A 167 -7.18 -10.65 9.33
C VAL A 167 -8.06 -11.72 10.00
N LYS A 168 -7.48 -12.51 10.90
CA LYS A 168 -8.26 -13.44 11.75
C LYS A 168 -8.55 -12.77 13.09
N SER A 169 -9.83 -12.61 13.42
CA SER A 169 -10.23 -12.34 14.81
C SER A 169 -10.14 -13.64 15.60
N VAL A 170 -9.12 -13.78 16.44
CA VAL A 170 -9.00 -14.93 17.33
C VAL A 170 -9.54 -14.55 18.71
N LYS A 171 -10.42 -15.40 19.27
CA LYS A 171 -10.82 -15.31 20.68
C LYS A 171 -9.64 -15.77 21.53
N GLU A 172 -8.93 -14.82 22.13
CA GLU A 172 -7.87 -15.14 23.08
C GLU A 172 -8.50 -15.38 24.46
N THR A 173 -8.10 -16.48 25.10
CA THR A 173 -8.53 -16.84 26.45
C THR A 173 -7.59 -16.15 27.43
N LYS A 174 -7.92 -14.95 27.91
CA LYS A 174 -7.10 -14.31 28.96
C LYS A 174 -7.42 -14.99 30.29
N LYS A 175 -6.41 -15.65 30.88
CA LYS A 175 -6.42 -16.04 32.29
C LYS A 175 -6.35 -14.76 33.12
N GLN A 176 -7.46 -14.36 33.72
CA GLN A 176 -7.43 -13.34 34.76
C GLN A 176 -7.37 -14.04 36.11
N THR A 177 -6.32 -13.76 36.87
CA THR A 177 -6.11 -14.30 38.22
C THR A 177 -6.95 -13.49 39.19
N LYS A 178 -8.01 -14.09 39.73
CA LYS A 178 -8.66 -13.54 40.93
C LYS A 178 -7.94 -14.13 42.12
N HIS A 179 -7.27 -13.29 42.90
CA HIS A 179 -6.67 -13.72 44.16
C HIS A 179 -7.79 -14.23 45.08
N LYS A 180 -7.63 -15.43 45.61
CA LYS A 180 -8.34 -15.95 46.77
C LYS A 180 -8.09 -14.98 47.95
N THR A 181 -9.01 -14.96 48.88
CA THR A 181 -8.79 -14.26 50.15
C THR A 181 -8.06 -15.24 51.06
N LEU A 182 -6.79 -14.94 51.37
CA LEU A 182 -6.01 -15.80 52.26
C LEU A 182 -6.61 -15.84 53.67
N SER A 183 -6.67 -17.03 54.25
CA SER A 183 -7.09 -17.26 55.63
C SER A 183 -5.90 -17.23 56.58
N VAL A 184 -6.15 -17.00 57.87
CA VAL A 184 -5.13 -17.10 58.91
C VAL A 184 -4.51 -18.50 58.91
N GLY A 185 -3.20 -18.57 58.80
CA GLY A 185 -2.45 -19.82 58.65
C GLY A 185 -2.00 -20.14 57.23
N ASP A 186 -2.57 -19.48 56.21
CA ASP A 186 -2.13 -19.64 54.82
C ASP A 186 -0.71 -19.09 54.60
N SER A 187 -0.10 -19.52 53.50
CA SER A 187 1.21 -19.05 53.05
C SER A 187 1.06 -17.98 51.97
N ALA A 188 1.85 -16.90 52.07
CA ALA A 188 1.88 -15.79 51.12
C ALA A 188 3.32 -15.41 50.77
N ARG A 189 3.56 -14.87 49.57
CA ARG A 189 4.83 -14.23 49.23
C ARG A 189 4.61 -12.75 48.96
N ILE A 190 5.45 -11.90 49.55
CA ILE A 190 5.45 -10.45 49.31
C ILE A 190 6.22 -10.19 48.02
N LYS A 191 5.65 -9.39 47.11
CA LYS A 191 6.32 -9.00 45.86
C LYS A 191 7.61 -8.23 46.15
N SER A 192 8.64 -8.45 45.36
CA SER A 192 9.90 -7.67 45.36
C SER A 192 9.65 -6.16 45.17
N SER A 193 8.60 -5.80 44.43
CA SER A 193 8.18 -4.42 44.19
C SER A 193 7.50 -3.75 45.38
N ALA A 194 7.11 -4.49 46.43
CA ALA A 194 6.42 -3.93 47.59
C ALA A 194 7.38 -3.05 48.40
N VAL A 195 7.00 -1.81 48.66
CA VAL A 195 7.90 -0.82 49.30
C VAL A 195 7.56 -0.58 50.76
N TYR A 196 6.27 -0.47 51.11
CA TYR A 196 5.83 -0.02 52.42
C TYR A 196 4.90 -1.02 53.11
N PHE A 197 4.99 -1.11 54.43
CA PHE A 197 3.99 -1.77 55.28
C PHE A 197 3.43 -0.77 56.29
N SER A 198 2.20 -1.02 56.74
CA SER A 198 1.59 -0.24 57.81
C SER A 198 1.89 -0.91 59.16
N PRO A 199 2.61 -0.26 60.09
CA PRO A 199 2.93 -0.86 61.38
C PRO A 199 1.74 -0.92 62.34
N SER A 200 0.82 0.05 62.30
CA SER A 200 -0.42 0.11 63.10
C SER A 200 -1.09 1.47 62.94
N HIS A 201 -2.42 1.52 62.70
CA HIS A 201 -3.39 2.64 62.80
C HIS A 201 -3.02 4.08 62.34
N HIS A 202 -1.80 4.35 61.88
CA HIS A 202 -1.31 5.67 61.46
C HIS A 202 -0.58 5.58 60.11
N PRO A 203 -0.66 6.63 59.28
CA PRO A 203 -0.25 6.61 57.86
C PRO A 203 1.27 6.69 57.62
N SER A 204 2.11 6.37 58.60
CA SER A 204 3.56 6.39 58.41
C SER A 204 4.06 5.08 57.79
N GLY A 205 4.27 5.08 56.47
CA GLY A 205 4.79 3.95 55.72
C GLY A 205 6.22 3.59 56.12
N LEU A 206 6.39 2.55 56.92
CA LEU A 206 7.69 1.94 57.17
C LEU A 206 8.05 1.02 56.00
N ARG A 207 9.34 0.91 55.67
CA ARG A 207 9.80 0.08 54.56
C ARG A 207 9.76 -1.40 54.91
N ILE A 208 9.23 -2.23 54.02
CA ILE A 208 9.25 -3.69 54.17
C ILE A 208 10.70 -4.15 54.18
N ALA A 209 11.07 -4.94 55.20
CA ALA A 209 12.41 -5.51 55.27
C ALA A 209 12.66 -6.45 54.08
N ASP A 210 13.76 -6.23 53.36
CA ASP A 210 14.05 -6.96 52.11
C ASP A 210 14.13 -8.47 52.30
N PHE A 211 14.50 -8.95 53.50
CA PHE A 211 14.54 -10.37 53.80
C PHE A 211 13.16 -11.05 53.74
N ALA A 212 12.06 -10.31 53.89
CA ALA A 212 10.70 -10.86 53.89
C ALA A 212 10.10 -10.96 52.47
N LYS A 213 10.68 -10.24 51.50
CA LYS A 213 10.23 -10.22 50.10
C LYS A 213 10.60 -11.50 49.38
N GLU A 214 9.75 -11.93 48.45
CA GLU A 214 9.90 -13.14 47.62
C GLU A 214 10.02 -14.46 48.40
N ARG A 215 9.88 -14.43 49.72
CA ARG A 215 9.92 -15.61 50.60
C ARG A 215 8.53 -15.99 51.09
N VAL A 216 8.37 -17.25 51.48
CA VAL A 216 7.13 -17.73 52.09
C VAL A 216 6.98 -17.12 53.48
N ASN A 217 5.94 -16.32 53.63
CA ASN A 217 5.46 -15.75 54.87
C ASN A 217 4.17 -16.44 55.28
N ARG A 218 3.85 -16.40 56.57
CA ARG A 218 2.59 -16.90 57.12
C ARG A 218 1.62 -15.76 57.33
N VAL A 219 0.36 -15.96 56.94
CA VAL A 219 -0.73 -15.02 57.20
C VAL A 219 -1.18 -15.17 58.65
N GLU A 220 -1.12 -14.08 59.39
CA GLU A 220 -1.44 -14.03 60.81
C GLU A 220 -2.78 -13.33 61.07
N ALA A 221 -3.17 -12.39 60.21
CA ALA A 221 -4.48 -11.73 60.25
C ALA A 221 -4.86 -11.17 58.87
N TYR A 222 -6.15 -10.92 58.67
CA TYR A 222 -6.70 -10.25 57.49
C TYR A 222 -7.60 -9.08 57.94
N ASP A 223 -7.43 -7.93 57.28
CA ASP A 223 -8.21 -6.72 57.46
C ASP A 223 -9.01 -6.48 56.19
N GLU A 224 -10.28 -6.87 56.22
CA GLU A 224 -11.18 -6.81 55.08
C GLU A 224 -11.43 -5.38 54.58
N PRO A 225 -11.73 -4.37 55.43
CA PRO A 225 -11.87 -2.97 54.99
C PRO A 225 -10.67 -2.42 54.21
N ARG A 226 -9.44 -2.86 54.52
CA ARG A 226 -8.20 -2.36 53.89
C ARG A 226 -7.63 -3.29 52.84
N ASN A 227 -8.22 -4.46 52.64
CA ASN A 227 -7.67 -5.56 51.86
C ASN A 227 -6.17 -5.77 52.17
N ALA A 228 -5.84 -5.95 53.45
CA ALA A 228 -4.46 -6.06 53.93
C ALA A 228 -4.28 -7.29 54.81
N TYR A 229 -3.08 -7.87 54.76
CA TYR A 229 -2.69 -9.08 55.47
C TYR A 229 -1.55 -8.78 56.42
N PHE A 230 -1.69 -9.23 57.67
CA PHE A 230 -0.59 -9.18 58.63
C PHE A 230 0.27 -10.43 58.44
N LEU A 231 1.55 -10.24 58.10
CA LEU A 231 2.45 -11.34 57.76
C LEU A 231 3.54 -11.56 58.80
N SER A 232 3.94 -12.83 58.95
CA SER A 232 5.14 -13.20 59.70
C SER A 232 6.11 -14.04 58.87
N TYR A 233 7.40 -13.83 59.05
CA TYR A 233 8.46 -14.66 58.49
C TYR A 233 9.17 -15.38 59.63
N GLN A 234 9.11 -16.72 59.65
CA GLN A 234 9.72 -17.55 60.69
C GLN A 234 9.37 -17.09 62.13
N GLY A 235 8.12 -16.68 62.35
CA GLY A 235 7.63 -16.18 63.64
C GLY A 235 7.89 -14.70 63.93
N VAL A 236 8.75 -14.03 63.15
CA VAL A 236 9.00 -12.59 63.26
C VAL A 236 7.88 -11.83 62.57
N LYS A 237 7.21 -10.92 63.29
CA LYS A 237 6.13 -10.09 62.74
C LYS A 237 6.70 -9.05 61.78
N ILE A 238 6.22 -9.04 60.53
CA ILE A 238 6.66 -8.12 59.48
C ILE A 238 5.82 -6.86 59.50
N GLY A 239 4.49 -7.00 59.40
CA GLY A 239 3.58 -5.87 59.30
C GLY A 239 2.37 -6.14 58.41
N TRP A 240 1.52 -5.12 58.26
CA TRP A 240 0.38 -5.17 57.34
C TRP A 240 0.81 -4.86 55.90
N ILE A 241 0.60 -5.82 55.01
CA ILE A 241 0.91 -5.75 53.57
C ILE A 241 -0.40 -5.76 52.80
N LYS A 242 -0.54 -4.90 51.80
CA LYS A 242 -1.74 -4.89 50.96
C LYS A 242 -1.86 -6.18 50.15
N GLY A 243 -3.10 -6.60 49.89
CA GLY A 243 -3.40 -7.77 49.05
C GLY A 243 -2.83 -7.65 47.64
N GLU A 244 -2.73 -6.43 47.10
CA GLU A 244 -2.10 -6.18 45.80
C GLU A 244 -0.58 -6.41 45.78
N ASP A 245 0.08 -6.38 46.94
CA ASP A 245 1.53 -6.52 47.10
C ASP A 245 1.96 -7.96 47.45
N ILE A 246 1.03 -8.92 47.41
CA ILE A 246 1.28 -10.34 47.64
C ILE A 246 0.87 -11.19 46.42
N TYR A 247 1.44 -12.38 46.29
CA TYR A 247 0.93 -13.40 45.38
C TYR A 247 0.68 -14.73 46.13
N GLU A 248 -0.42 -15.40 45.79
CA GLU A 248 -0.88 -16.65 46.40
C GLU A 248 -0.34 -17.88 45.65
N THR A 249 -0.28 -19.03 46.34
CA THR A 249 0.24 -20.28 45.77
C THR A 249 -0.80 -21.16 45.05
N GLU A 250 -2.08 -20.78 44.93
CA GLU A 250 -3.04 -21.53 44.10
C GLU A 250 -3.97 -20.61 43.29
N THR A 251 -3.98 -20.81 41.96
CA THR A 251 -4.59 -19.92 40.96
C THR A 251 -6.01 -20.38 40.60
N VAL A 252 -7.05 -19.59 40.89
CA VAL A 252 -8.36 -19.76 40.24
C VAL A 252 -8.32 -19.01 38.90
N ILE A 253 -8.48 -19.76 37.81
CA ILE A 253 -8.55 -19.25 36.44
C ILE A 253 -9.98 -18.77 36.18
N THR A 254 -10.17 -17.48 35.93
CA THR A 254 -11.42 -17.00 35.32
C THR A 254 -11.15 -16.57 33.88
N THR A 255 -12.01 -17.04 32.97
CA THR A 255 -11.91 -16.83 31.53
C THR A 255 -12.59 -15.51 31.15
N GLN A 256 -11.85 -14.52 30.66
CA GLN A 256 -12.44 -13.41 29.90
C GLN A 256 -11.97 -13.49 28.44
N SER A 257 -12.92 -13.39 27.52
CA SER A 257 -12.68 -13.37 26.08
C SER A 257 -12.29 -11.96 25.65
N GLY A 258 -11.06 -11.80 25.17
CA GLY A 258 -10.65 -10.64 24.37
C GLY A 258 -10.49 -11.05 22.91
N ASN A 259 -10.86 -10.18 21.98
CA ASN A 259 -10.55 -10.39 20.55
C ASN A 259 -9.12 -9.90 20.30
N LYS A 260 -8.26 -10.78 19.78
CA LYS A 260 -6.94 -10.42 19.24
C LYS A 260 -6.99 -10.57 17.73
N ILE A 261 -6.54 -9.56 17.00
CA ILE A 261 -6.34 -9.66 15.55
C ILE A 261 -4.98 -10.32 15.33
N ILE A 262 -4.97 -11.46 14.63
CA ILE A 262 -3.74 -12.09 14.15
C ILE A 262 -3.76 -11.99 12.63
N SER A 263 -2.70 -11.44 12.05
CA SER A 263 -2.45 -11.48 10.62
C SER A 263 -1.61 -12.70 10.29
N GLU A 264 -2.13 -13.60 9.46
CA GLU A 264 -1.36 -14.66 8.82
C GLU A 264 -1.22 -14.33 7.33
N SER A 265 -0.09 -14.68 6.71
CA SER A 265 0.09 -14.47 5.28
C SER A 265 -0.98 -15.23 4.49
N ARG A 266 -1.70 -14.50 3.63
CA ARG A 266 -2.74 -15.07 2.77
C ARG A 266 -2.10 -16.06 1.81
N GLN A 267 -2.73 -17.22 1.62
CA GLN A 267 -2.38 -18.17 0.58
C GLN A 267 -3.45 -18.10 -0.51
N VAL A 268 -3.02 -18.09 -1.76
CA VAL A 268 -3.88 -18.04 -2.94
C VAL A 268 -3.46 -19.10 -3.95
N SER A 269 -4.45 -19.57 -4.72
CA SER A 269 -4.26 -20.49 -5.83
C SER A 269 -4.85 -19.83 -7.07
N LEU A 270 -4.02 -19.54 -8.05
CA LEU A 270 -4.40 -18.90 -9.31
C LEU A 270 -4.37 -19.94 -10.43
N GLU A 271 -5.49 -20.12 -11.11
CA GLU A 271 -5.54 -20.92 -12.33
C GLU A 271 -5.11 -20.10 -13.55
N VAL A 272 -4.20 -20.64 -14.35
CA VAL A 272 -3.60 -20.00 -15.52
C VAL A 272 -3.61 -20.95 -16.71
N SER A 273 -3.63 -20.38 -17.92
CA SER A 273 -3.51 -21.12 -19.18
C SER A 273 -2.37 -20.53 -20.01
N LEU A 274 -1.88 -21.30 -20.99
CA LEU A 274 -0.79 -20.87 -21.88
C LEU A 274 -1.20 -19.75 -22.85
N GLU A 275 -2.50 -19.51 -23.02
CA GLU A 275 -3.04 -18.44 -23.86
C GLU A 275 -3.33 -17.16 -23.07
N MET A 276 -3.32 -17.25 -21.73
CA MET A 276 -3.57 -16.12 -20.85
C MET A 276 -2.35 -15.21 -20.84
N ASP A 277 -2.55 -13.93 -21.19
CA ASP A 277 -1.50 -12.94 -21.06
C ASP A 277 -1.23 -12.58 -19.59
N THR A 278 -0.09 -11.94 -19.35
CA THR A 278 0.33 -11.62 -17.96
C THR A 278 -0.60 -10.60 -17.32
N PHE A 279 -1.16 -9.68 -18.10
CA PHE A 279 -2.12 -8.70 -17.62
C PHE A 279 -3.39 -9.38 -17.10
N GLU A 280 -3.96 -10.32 -17.85
CA GLU A 280 -5.14 -11.09 -17.47
C GLU A 280 -4.87 -11.93 -16.22
N ALA A 281 -3.70 -12.56 -16.13
CA ALA A 281 -3.34 -13.37 -14.96
C ALA A 281 -3.20 -12.53 -13.68
N ILE A 282 -2.59 -11.36 -13.75
CA ILE A 282 -2.50 -10.42 -12.62
C ILE A 282 -3.89 -9.89 -12.27
N SER A 283 -4.75 -9.64 -13.26
CA SER A 283 -6.14 -9.21 -13.03
C SER A 283 -6.93 -10.27 -12.26
N LYS A 284 -6.79 -11.56 -12.62
CA LYS A 284 -7.40 -12.67 -11.87
C LYS A 284 -6.83 -12.83 -10.47
N LEU A 285 -5.53 -12.61 -10.27
CA LEU A 285 -4.94 -12.55 -8.93
C LEU A 285 -5.59 -11.43 -8.09
N CYS A 286 -5.82 -10.27 -8.70
CA CYS A 286 -6.48 -9.14 -8.06
C CYS A 286 -7.93 -9.45 -7.67
N GLU A 287 -8.68 -10.12 -8.54
CA GLU A 287 -10.04 -10.61 -8.24
C GLU A 287 -10.03 -11.55 -7.02
N ILE A 288 -9.13 -12.54 -6.98
CA ILE A 288 -8.99 -13.47 -5.85
C ILE A 288 -8.64 -12.70 -4.56
N CYS A 289 -7.78 -11.69 -4.67
CA CYS A 289 -7.30 -10.95 -3.51
C CYS A 289 -8.21 -9.80 -3.07
N ASN A 290 -9.23 -9.46 -3.86
CA ASN A 290 -10.05 -8.25 -3.69
C ASN A 290 -9.20 -6.97 -3.65
N CYS A 291 -8.29 -6.85 -4.61
CA CYS A 291 -7.41 -5.70 -4.79
C CYS A 291 -7.46 -5.19 -6.23
N ARG A 292 -6.75 -4.11 -6.50
CA ARG A 292 -6.41 -3.65 -7.86
C ARG A 292 -4.90 -3.58 -7.96
N PHE A 293 -4.36 -3.59 -9.18
CA PHE A 293 -2.93 -3.35 -9.37
C PHE A 293 -2.66 -1.99 -10.03
N THR A 294 -1.56 -1.38 -9.63
CA THR A 294 -1.03 -0.16 -10.26
C THR A 294 0.41 -0.39 -10.67
N THR A 295 0.89 0.41 -11.61
CA THR A 295 2.29 0.42 -12.00
C THR A 295 2.96 1.68 -11.48
N SER A 296 4.23 1.57 -11.12
CA SER A 296 5.06 2.71 -10.72
C SER A 296 6.44 2.58 -11.33
N TYR A 297 7.10 3.70 -11.59
CA TYR A 297 8.47 3.73 -12.10
C TYR A 297 9.37 4.35 -11.05
N ILE A 298 10.17 3.52 -10.37
CA ILE A 298 10.98 3.90 -9.21
C ILE A 298 12.40 3.37 -9.42
N ASP A 299 13.40 4.23 -9.27
CA ASP A 299 14.82 3.91 -9.41
C ASP A 299 15.18 3.27 -10.77
N GLY A 300 14.49 3.67 -11.84
CA GLY A 300 14.71 3.12 -13.18
C GLY A 300 13.98 1.80 -13.46
N TYR A 301 13.23 1.27 -12.50
CA TYR A 301 12.53 0.00 -12.61
C TYR A 301 11.01 0.18 -12.58
N LEU A 302 10.33 -0.56 -13.47
CA LEU A 302 8.88 -0.71 -13.39
C LEU A 302 8.51 -1.65 -12.25
N LYS A 303 7.56 -1.25 -11.43
CA LYS A 303 7.04 -2.05 -10.32
C LYS A 303 5.54 -2.22 -10.44
N VAL A 304 5.05 -3.43 -10.20
CA VAL A 304 3.61 -3.72 -10.04
C VAL A 304 3.28 -3.70 -8.55
N ASN A 305 2.37 -2.82 -8.16
CA ASN A 305 1.86 -2.72 -6.80
C ASN A 305 0.47 -3.36 -6.71
N LEU A 306 0.15 -4.01 -5.59
CA LEU A 306 -1.19 -4.51 -5.29
C LEU A 306 -1.81 -3.68 -4.17
N ILE A 307 -2.90 -2.98 -4.48
CA ILE A 307 -3.55 -2.01 -3.59
C ILE A 307 -4.93 -2.55 -3.20
N GLY A 308 -5.19 -2.65 -1.90
CA GLY A 308 -6.46 -3.15 -1.37
C GLY A 308 -7.63 -2.23 -1.77
N GLN A 309 -8.80 -2.79 -2.09
CA GLN A 309 -9.98 -1.96 -2.43
C GLN A 309 -10.47 -1.10 -1.25
N SER A 310 -10.05 -1.40 -0.02
CA SER A 310 -10.38 -0.62 1.17
C SER A 310 -9.56 0.67 1.30
N HIS A 311 -8.40 0.72 0.65
CA HIS A 311 -7.64 1.95 0.41
C HIS A 311 -8.20 2.63 -0.84
N GLY A 312 -9.35 3.31 -0.68
CA GLY A 312 -9.61 4.46 -1.53
C GLY A 312 -8.41 5.39 -1.43
N ASP A 313 -7.82 5.77 -2.56
CA ASP A 313 -6.75 6.77 -2.57
C ASP A 313 -7.31 8.03 -1.89
N PHE A 314 -7.00 8.20 -0.61
CA PHE A 314 -7.38 9.40 0.14
C PHE A 314 -6.45 10.52 -0.30
N ASN A 315 -6.55 10.94 -1.55
CA ASN A 315 -6.27 12.33 -1.86
C ASN A 315 -7.29 13.12 -1.04
N GLN A 316 -6.83 13.81 0.00
CA GLN A 316 -7.62 14.68 0.87
C GLN A 316 -8.11 15.94 0.13
N THR A 317 -8.47 15.81 -1.14
CA THR A 317 -9.09 16.89 -1.90
C THR A 317 -10.56 16.89 -1.53
N GLU A 318 -10.93 17.78 -0.60
CA GLU A 318 -12.32 18.09 -0.34
C GLU A 318 -12.96 18.62 -1.64
N VAL A 319 -14.00 17.94 -2.13
CA VAL A 319 -14.74 18.36 -3.32
C VAL A 319 -15.91 19.22 -2.87
N THR A 320 -15.82 20.53 -3.14
CA THR A 320 -16.80 21.53 -2.72
C THR A 320 -17.50 22.11 -3.96
N VAL A 321 -18.84 22.14 -3.92
CA VAL A 321 -19.67 22.75 -4.98
C VAL A 321 -19.37 24.25 -5.05
N GLY A 322 -19.04 24.74 -6.24
CA GLY A 322 -18.72 26.15 -6.47
C GLY A 322 -17.23 26.50 -6.35
N ASP A 323 -16.43 25.63 -5.72
CA ASP A 323 -14.97 25.80 -5.64
C ASP A 323 -14.27 24.96 -6.73
N ASN A 324 -14.30 23.63 -6.60
CA ASN A 324 -13.61 22.70 -7.51
C ASN A 324 -14.57 21.74 -8.27
N LEU A 325 -15.87 21.79 -8.01
CA LEU A 325 -16.91 21.05 -8.74
C LEU A 325 -17.79 22.00 -9.57
N ILE A 326 -17.63 21.97 -10.90
CA ILE A 326 -18.36 22.84 -11.85
C ILE A 326 -19.75 22.29 -12.15
N SER A 327 -19.84 20.98 -12.33
CA SER A 327 -21.06 20.30 -12.74
C SER A 327 -21.05 18.88 -12.21
N MET A 328 -22.22 18.39 -11.85
CA MET A 328 -22.44 17.02 -11.41
C MET A 328 -23.56 16.42 -12.25
N SER A 329 -23.31 15.27 -12.85
CA SER A 329 -24.33 14.49 -13.55
C SER A 329 -24.61 13.21 -12.77
N ARG A 330 -25.90 12.88 -12.60
CA ARG A 330 -26.33 11.63 -11.98
C ARG A 330 -26.77 10.67 -13.07
N LEU A 331 -26.02 9.58 -13.25
CA LEU A 331 -26.40 8.48 -14.11
C LEU A 331 -27.10 7.42 -13.26
N ASN A 332 -28.43 7.34 -13.36
CA ASN A 332 -29.19 6.22 -12.80
C ASN A 332 -29.40 5.18 -13.90
N LYS A 333 -28.67 4.07 -13.87
CA LYS A 333 -29.07 2.88 -14.64
C LYS A 333 -30.08 2.13 -13.79
N VAL A 334 -31.21 1.76 -14.38
CA VAL A 334 -32.37 1.14 -13.67
C VAL A 334 -31.99 -0.19 -12.98
N ASN A 335 -30.85 -0.79 -13.33
CA ASN A 335 -30.35 -2.04 -12.77
C ASN A 335 -29.18 -1.89 -11.78
N ASP A 336 -28.67 -0.66 -11.54
CA ASP A 336 -27.56 -0.43 -10.60
C ASP A 336 -28.08 -0.28 -9.16
N VAL A 337 -27.54 -1.08 -8.23
CA VAL A 337 -27.88 -1.03 -6.79
C VAL A 337 -27.13 0.09 -6.05
N TYR A 338 -26.16 0.74 -6.71
CA TYR A 338 -25.34 1.82 -6.17
C TYR A 338 -25.16 2.96 -7.18
N SER A 339 -25.08 4.20 -6.70
CA SER A 339 -24.86 5.40 -7.52
C SER A 339 -23.40 5.86 -7.41
N ILE A 340 -22.74 6.14 -8.55
CA ILE A 340 -21.38 6.69 -8.62
C ILE A 340 -21.45 8.17 -9.03
N ILE A 341 -20.63 9.02 -8.40
CA ILE A 341 -20.47 10.45 -8.71
C ILE A 341 -19.07 10.67 -9.26
N ILE A 342 -18.94 11.24 -10.46
CA ILE A 342 -17.64 11.54 -11.10
C ILE A 342 -17.49 13.07 -11.21
N PRO A 343 -16.52 13.69 -10.52
CA PRO A 343 -16.26 15.13 -10.65
C PRO A 343 -15.47 15.45 -11.93
N ILE A 344 -15.82 16.54 -12.63
CA ILE A 344 -15.08 17.08 -13.78
C ILE A 344 -14.48 18.43 -13.35
N GLY A 345 -13.14 18.53 -13.36
CA GLY A 345 -12.37 19.67 -12.83
C GLY A 345 -12.30 20.91 -13.75
N ARG A 346 -11.79 22.04 -13.23
CA ARG A 346 -11.73 23.36 -13.88
C ARG A 346 -10.36 23.71 -14.45
N TYR A 347 -10.34 24.34 -15.63
CA TYR A 347 -9.21 25.11 -16.16
C TYR A 347 -9.02 26.39 -15.33
N GLN A 348 -7.84 26.60 -14.73
CA GLN A 348 -7.49 27.89 -14.14
C GLN A 348 -7.29 28.91 -15.28
N LYS A 349 -8.08 30.00 -15.27
CA LYS A 349 -7.79 31.19 -16.06
C LYS A 349 -6.72 31.98 -15.32
N GLU A 350 -5.62 32.30 -15.99
CA GLU A 350 -4.65 33.28 -15.50
C GLU A 350 -5.36 34.63 -15.34
N GLU A 351 -5.36 35.16 -14.11
CA GLU A 351 -5.71 36.55 -13.87
C GLU A 351 -4.55 37.41 -14.38
N LYS A 352 -4.80 38.21 -15.42
CA LYS A 352 -3.92 39.32 -15.76
C LYS A 352 -4.01 40.33 -14.62
N GLU A 353 -2.94 40.47 -13.86
CA GLU A 353 -2.74 41.62 -12.99
C GLU A 353 -2.83 42.89 -13.84
N GLY A 354 -3.74 43.78 -13.45
CA GLY A 354 -3.82 45.11 -14.01
C GLY A 354 -2.61 45.92 -13.56
N GLU A 355 -1.80 46.35 -14.51
CA GLU A 355 -0.94 47.51 -14.32
C GLU A 355 -1.85 48.74 -14.21
N GLY A 356 -1.97 49.25 -12.98
CA GLY A 356 -2.31 50.64 -12.77
C GLY A 356 -1.05 51.49 -12.93
N GLU A 357 -1.04 52.33 -13.96
CA GLU A 357 -0.84 53.79 -13.85
C GLU A 357 -1.56 54.49 -15.01
#